data_AF-A0A0R3WLN7-F1
#
_entry.id   AF-A0A0R3WLN7-F1
#
_cell.length_a   1.000
_cell.length_b   1.000
_cell.length_c   1.000
_cell.angle_alpha   90.00
_cell.angle_beta   90.00
_cell.angle_gamma   90.00
#
_symmetry.space_group_name_H-M   'P 1'
#
loop_
_entity.id
_entity.type
_entity.pdbx_description
1 polymer ?
#
loop_
_entity_poly.entity_id
_entity_poly.type
_entity_poly.pdbx_seq_one_letter_code
_entity_poly.pdbx_strand_id
1 'polypeptide(L)'
;MVDFDKRGMYADYDPMTHMATHYRVVSLGSHVMAAKRLPIFRLRKYVRERIVCDTLRVIMEIEMAFIKSANYDRTEFIFKGS
;
A
#
# COMPACT_ATOMS: atom_id res chain seq x y z
N MET A 1 12.54 -3.07 2.47
CA MET A 1 14.00 -3.10 2.68
C MET A 1 14.57 -4.30 1.95
N VAL A 2 15.77 -4.19 1.40
CA VAL A 2 16.41 -5.22 0.59
C VAL A 2 17.47 -5.92 1.43
N ASP A 3 17.50 -7.26 1.40
CA ASP A 3 18.50 -8.07 2.10
C ASP A 3 19.64 -8.45 1.16
N PHE A 4 20.88 -8.23 1.59
CA PHE A 4 22.07 -8.60 0.83
C PHE A 4 22.65 -9.88 1.40
N ASP A 5 22.98 -10.83 0.53
CA ASP A 5 23.68 -12.04 0.94
C ASP A 5 25.16 -11.78 1.24
N LYS A 6 25.88 -12.82 1.67
CA LYS A 6 27.32 -12.77 1.98
C LYS A 6 28.22 -12.33 0.81
N ARG A 7 27.67 -12.28 -0.42
CA ARG A 7 28.36 -11.84 -1.64
C ARG A 7 27.92 -10.44 -2.07
N GLY A 8 27.05 -9.77 -1.30
CA GLY A 8 26.46 -8.49 -1.64
C GLY A 8 25.33 -8.59 -2.68
N MET A 9 24.76 -9.77 -2.89
CA MET A 9 23.69 -9.98 -3.86
C MET A 9 22.32 -9.91 -3.19
N TYR A 10 21.39 -9.21 -3.83
CA TYR A 10 20.03 -9.01 -3.30
C TYR A 10 18.92 -9.59 -4.18
N ALA A 11 19.29 -10.10 -5.35
CA ALA A 11 18.40 -10.70 -6.32
C ALA A 11 19.11 -11.86 -7.02
N ASP A 12 18.31 -12.79 -7.52
CA ASP A 12 18.78 -13.83 -8.43
C ASP A 12 18.52 -13.36 -9.85
N TYR A 13 19.51 -13.54 -10.71
CA TYR A 13 19.47 -13.09 -12.10
C TYR A 13 19.45 -14.28 -13.04
N ASP A 14 18.67 -14.16 -14.11
CA ASP A 14 18.77 -15.05 -15.25
C ASP A 14 20.12 -14.81 -15.96
N PRO A 15 20.96 -15.85 -16.15
CA PRO A 15 22.31 -15.67 -16.67
C PRO A 15 22.38 -15.29 -18.15
N MET A 16 21.30 -15.48 -18.92
CA MET A 16 21.26 -15.16 -20.34
C MET A 16 20.77 -13.74 -20.59
N THR A 17 19.72 -13.33 -19.88
CA THR A 17 19.04 -12.04 -20.05
C THR A 17 19.51 -10.98 -19.07
N HIS A 18 20.27 -11.39 -18.05
CA HIS A 18 20.67 -10.55 -16.92
C HIS A 18 19.49 -9.89 -16.18
N MET A 19 18.28 -10.41 -16.35
CA MET A 19 17.09 -9.90 -15.68
C MET A 19 16.91 -10.56 -14.31
N ALA A 20 16.45 -9.79 -13.33
CA ALA A 20 16.15 -10.31 -12.00
C ALA A 20 14.93 -11.25 -12.07
N THR A 21 15.09 -12.48 -11.59
CA THR A 21 14.01 -13.48 -11.51
C THR A 21 13.35 -13.47 -10.13
N HIS A 22 14.15 -13.24 -9.08
CA HIS A 22 13.71 -13.26 -7.69
C HIS A 22 14.43 -12.20 -6.88
N TYR A 23 13.76 -11.63 -5.88
CA TYR A 23 14.35 -10.71 -4.92
C TYR A 23 14.31 -11.28 -3.51
N ARG A 24 15.32 -10.95 -2.71
CA ARG A 24 15.30 -11.14 -1.26
C ARG A 24 14.68 -9.92 -0.60
N VAL A 25 13.50 -10.10 -0.02
CA VAL A 25 12.75 -9.02 0.61
C VAL A 25 12.69 -9.23 2.12
N VAL A 26 12.76 -8.13 2.88
CA VAL A 26 12.54 -8.13 4.33
C VAL A 26 11.26 -7.39 4.65
N SER A 27 10.37 -8.04 5.41
CA SER A 27 9.18 -7.43 5.99
C SER A 27 9.56 -6.65 7.25
N LEU A 28 9.30 -5.35 7.26
CA LEU A 28 9.63 -4.46 8.39
C LEU A 28 8.55 -4.43 9.48
N GLY A 29 7.34 -4.92 9.19
CA GLY A 29 6.19 -4.85 10.11
C GLY A 29 5.95 -6.11 10.94
N SER A 30 6.72 -7.18 10.73
CA SER A 30 6.59 -8.41 11.52
C SER A 30 7.45 -8.31 12.78
N HIS A 31 6.91 -8.75 13.92
CA HIS A 31 7.66 -8.88 15.18
C HIS A 31 8.94 -9.72 15.06
N VAL A 32 9.07 -10.48 13.97
CA VAL A 32 10.28 -11.19 13.57
C VAL A 32 10.71 -10.65 12.20
N MET A 33 11.93 -10.14 12.09
CA MET A 33 12.51 -9.82 10.77
C MET A 33 12.74 -11.14 10.03
N ALA A 34 11.95 -11.38 8.98
CA ALA A 34 12.07 -12.54 8.13
C ALA A 34 12.43 -12.10 6.71
N ALA A 35 13.59 -12.54 6.23
CA ALA A 35 13.95 -12.44 4.83
C ALA A 35 13.22 -13.53 4.03
N LYS A 36 12.60 -13.16 2.92
CA LYS A 36 11.91 -14.09 2.03
C LYS A 36 12.35 -13.89 0.59
N ARG A 37 12.54 -15.00 -0.11
CA ARG A 37 12.77 -15.01 -1.56
C ARG A 37 11.43 -14.96 -2.29
N LEU A 38 11.20 -13.94 -3.10
CA LEU A 38 9.97 -13.77 -3.87
C LEU A 38 10.28 -13.62 -5.36
N PRO A 39 9.50 -14.26 -6.24
CA PRO A 39 9.65 -14.08 -7.67
C PRO A 39 9.19 -12.68 -8.11
N ILE A 40 9.84 -12.13 -9.15
CA ILE A 40 9.61 -10.76 -9.63
C ILE A 40 8.15 -10.48 -9.99
N PHE A 41 7.43 -11.44 -10.56
CA PHE A 41 6.02 -11.27 -10.94
C PHE A 41 5.07 -11.10 -9.75
N ARG A 42 5.51 -11.43 -8.53
CA ARG A 42 4.75 -11.19 -7.29
C ARG A 42 5.06 -9.84 -6.65
N LEU A 43 6.01 -9.08 -7.20
CA LEU A 43 6.39 -7.78 -6.69
C LEU A 43 5.73 -6.70 -7.53
N ARG A 44 5.17 -5.69 -6.85
CA ARG A 44 4.70 -4.47 -7.50
C ARG A 44 5.61 -3.33 -7.09
N LYS A 45 6.06 -2.56 -8.08
CA LYS A 45 6.81 -1.34 -7.83
C LYS A 45 5.88 -0.35 -7.14
N TYR A 46 6.25 0.08 -5.95
CA TYR A 46 5.55 1.17 -5.29
C TYR A 46 5.85 2.47 -6.06
N VAL A 47 4.81 3.09 -6.63
CA VAL A 47 4.91 4.40 -7.28
C VAL A 47 4.43 5.43 -6.29
N ARG A 48 5.36 6.27 -5.82
CA ARG A 48 5.24 7.08 -4.61
C ARG A 48 4.17 8.19 -4.67
N GLU A 49 3.63 8.53 -5.85
CA GLU A 49 2.96 9.83 -6.00
C GLU A 49 1.49 9.80 -6.46
N ARG A 50 1.00 8.78 -7.19
CA ARG A 50 -0.39 8.80 -7.70
C ARG A 50 -1.40 8.00 -6.87
N ILE A 51 -1.02 6.82 -6.41
CA ILE A 51 -1.99 5.88 -5.81
C ILE A 51 -2.47 6.38 -4.44
N VAL A 52 -1.58 7.04 -3.69
CA VAL A 52 -1.90 7.62 -2.38
C VAL A 52 -2.86 8.81 -2.54
N CYS A 53 -2.64 9.68 -3.53
CA CYS A 53 -3.54 10.82 -3.77
C CYS A 53 -4.96 10.40 -4.15
N ASP A 54 -5.12 9.48 -5.10
CA ASP A 54 -6.46 9.09 -5.54
C ASP A 54 -7.19 8.27 -4.45
N THR A 55 -6.47 7.40 -3.73
CA THR A 55 -7.07 6.60 -2.65
C THR A 55 -7.45 7.47 -1.46
N LEU A 56 -6.58 8.40 -1.05
CA LEU A 56 -6.90 9.36 0.01
C LEU A 56 -8.03 10.29 -0.41
N ARG A 57 -8.09 10.74 -1.67
CA ARG A 57 -9.20 11.56 -2.17
C ARG A 57 -10.53 10.82 -2.04
N VAL A 58 -10.59 9.56 -2.46
CA VAL A 58 -11.83 8.76 -2.35
C VAL A 58 -12.23 8.55 -0.89
N ILE A 59 -11.27 8.28 0.00
CA ILE A 59 -11.56 8.14 1.44
C ILE A 59 -12.09 9.46 2.01
N MET A 60 -11.47 10.59 1.67
CA MET A 60 -11.92 11.91 2.10
C MET A 60 -13.31 12.27 1.55
N GLU A 61 -13.61 11.91 0.29
CA GLU A 61 -14.93 12.13 -0.32
C GLU A 61 -16.02 11.31 0.38
N ILE A 62 -15.73 10.05 0.73
CA ILE A 62 -16.65 9.18 1.47
C ILE A 62 -16.89 9.74 2.89
N GLU A 63 -15.83 10.14 3.61
CA GLU A 63 -15.96 10.74 4.94
C GLU A 63 -16.76 12.05 4.90
N MET A 64 -16.51 12.92 3.90
CA MET A 64 -17.25 14.17 3.74
C MET A 64 -18.73 13.91 3.38
N ALA A 65 -19.02 12.91 2.55
CA ALA A 65 -20.39 12.52 2.23
C ALA A 65 -21.12 12.00 3.47
N PHE A 66 -20.44 11.18 4.29
CA PHE A 66 -20.98 10.68 5.55
C PHE A 66 -21.29 11.83 6.53
N ILE A 67 -20.36 12.76 6.72
CA ILE A 67 -20.57 13.94 7.59
C ILE A 67 -21.71 14.83 7.08
N LYS A 68 -21.83 15.03 5.76
CA LYS A 68 -22.95 15.79 5.18
C LYS A 68 -24.29 15.09 5.41
N SER A 69 -24.37 13.77 5.20
CA SER A 69 -25.59 13.00 5.44
C SER A 69 -26.01 13.02 6.92
N ALA A 70 -25.06 12.87 7.85
CA ALA A 70 -25.32 12.91 9.28
C ALA A 70 -25.78 14.31 9.77
N ASN A 71 -25.27 15.38 9.15
CA ASN A 71 -25.73 16.74 9.43
C ASN A 71 -27.09 17.04 8.81
N TYR A 72 -27.39 16.51 7.63
CA TYR A 72 -28.70 16.63 6.99
C TYR A 72 -29.80 15.96 7.82
N ASP A 73 -29.55 14.75 8.34
CA ASP A 73 -30.45 14.06 9.27
C ASP A 73 -30.68 14.88 10.55
N ARG A 74 -29.63 15.46 11.13
CA ARG A 74 -29.79 16.33 12.32
C ARG A 74 -30.64 17.57 12.06
N THR A 75 -30.56 18.16 10.86
CA THR A 75 -31.37 19.35 10.55
C THR A 75 -32.84 19.04 10.30
N GLU A 76 -33.21 17.87 9.77
CA GLU A 76 -34.63 17.51 9.60
C GLU A 76 -35.32 17.15 10.92
N PHE A 77 -34.58 16.61 11.92
CA PHE A 77 -35.13 16.37 13.26
C PHE A 77 -35.42 17.65 14.06
N ILE A 78 -34.69 18.75 13.81
CA ILE A 78 -34.87 20.01 14.54
C ILE A 78 -36.07 20.81 14.01
N PHE A 79 -36.45 20.66 12.74
CA PHE A 79 -37.55 21.44 12.13
C PHE A 79 -38.94 20.76 12.17
N LYS A 80 -39.07 19.51 12.65
CA LYS A 80 -40.37 18.81 12.79
C LYS A 80 -40.84 18.60 14.23
N GLY A 81 -40.15 19.19 15.21
CA GLY A 81 -40.47 19.06 16.64
C GLY A 81 -40.72 20.41 17.32
N SER A 82 -41.55 21.27 16.74
CA SER A 82 -42.01 22.53 17.36
C SER A 82 -43.51 22.69 17.21
#